data_AF-A0A9P6JE22-F1
#
_entry.id   AF-A0A9P6JE22-F1
#
_cell.length_a   1.000
_cell.length_b   1.000
_cell.length_c   1.000
_cell.angle_alpha   90.00
_cell.angle_beta   90.00
_cell.angle_gamma   90.00
#
_symmetry.space_group_name_H-M   'P 1'
#
loop_
_entity.id
_entity.type
_entity.pdbx_description
1 polymer ?
#
loop_
_entity_poly.entity_id
_entity_poly.type
_entity_poly.pdbx_seq_one_letter_code
_entity_poly.pdbx_strand_id
1 'polypeptide(L)' 'MEEFQLFRLLGTTDFEKIFCSQVEGKNVIYWEDIEQLFPGVKCVKFHGIAINMTRDLNQN' A
#
# COMPACT_ATOMS: atom_id res chain seq x y z
N MET A 1 4.18 -18.97 -5.63
CA MET A 1 3.08 -18.30 -6.35
C MET A 1 3.21 -16.83 -6.00
N GLU A 2 3.28 -15.94 -6.99
CA GLU A 2 3.33 -14.51 -6.70
C GLU A 2 1.99 -14.08 -6.13
N GLU A 3 1.99 -13.61 -4.88
CA GLU A 3 0.81 -13.05 -4.25
C GLU A 3 0.72 -11.56 -4.55
N PHE A 4 -0.48 -11.07 -4.82
CA PHE A 4 -0.72 -9.66 -5.05
C PHE A 4 -1.98 -9.22 -4.32
N GLN A 5 -2.08 -7.94 -4.02
CA GLN A 5 -3.30 -7.31 -3.55
C GLN A 5 -3.78 -6.24 -4.54
N LEU A 6 -5.09 -6.00 -4.51
CA LEU A 6 -5.73 -5.00 -5.35
C LEU A 6 -5.91 -3.70 -4.57
N PHE A 7 -5.45 -2.60 -5.15
CA PHE A 7 -5.59 -1.26 -4.63
C PHE A 7 -6.41 -0.43 -5.59
N ARG A 8 -7.12 0.56 -5.04
CA ARG A 8 -7.93 1.48 -5.81
C ARG A 8 -7.86 2.87 -5.20
N LEU A 9 -7.68 3.87 -6.06
CA LEU A 9 -7.76 5.25 -5.65
C LEU A 9 -9.22 5.62 -5.33
N LEU A 10 -9.45 6.33 -4.23
CA LEU A 10 -10.81 6.75 -3.88
C LEU A 10 -11.40 7.65 -4.95
N GLY A 11 -12.62 7.32 -5.40
CA GLY A 11 -13.32 8.04 -6.46
C GLY A 11 -13.09 7.49 -7.87
N THR A 12 -12.21 6.50 -8.05
CA THR A 12 -12.06 5.78 -9.31
C THR A 12 -12.70 4.39 -9.23
N THR A 13 -12.90 3.78 -10.40
CA THR A 13 -13.37 2.37 -10.52
C THR A 13 -12.22 1.40 -10.76
N ASP A 14 -11.06 1.90 -11.16
CA ASP A 14 -9.93 1.09 -11.61
C ASP A 14 -9.14 0.52 -10.43
N PHE A 15 -8.73 -0.74 -10.57
CA PHE A 15 -7.92 -1.45 -9.58
C PHE A 15 -6.54 -1.71 -10.13
N GLU A 16 -5.53 -1.34 -9.36
CA GLU A 16 -4.13 -1.67 -9.62
C GLU A 16 -3.70 -2.86 -8.78
N LYS A 17 -2.83 -3.70 -9.34
CA LYS A 17 -2.24 -4.84 -8.63
C LYS A 17 -0.89 -4.43 -8.05
N ILE A 18 -0.69 -4.73 -6.77
CA ILE A 18 0.61 -4.57 -6.11
C ILE A 18 1.06 -5.95 -5.64
N PHE A 19 2.24 -6.36 -6.08
CA PHE A 19 2.82 -7.63 -5.68
C PHE A 19 3.30 -7.57 -4.24
N CYS A 20 2.98 -8.61 -3.48
CA CYS A 20 3.42 -8.78 -2.11
C CYS A 20 4.81 -9.40 -2.09
N SER A 21 5.67 -8.87 -1.22
CA SER A 21 6.88 -9.55 -0.80
C SER A 21 6.58 -10.50 0.35
N GLN A 22 7.29 -11.62 0.43
CA GLN A 22 7.16 -12.56 1.54
C GLN A 22 8.28 -12.31 2.56
N VAL A 23 7.92 -11.87 3.76
CA VAL A 23 8.86 -11.61 4.87
C VAL A 23 8.38 -12.36 6.09
N GLU A 24 9.21 -13.26 6.62
CA GLU A 24 8.87 -14.10 7.79
C GLU A 24 7.54 -14.86 7.64
N GLY A 25 7.24 -15.33 6.44
CA GLY A 25 5.99 -16.02 6.12
C GLY A 25 4.75 -15.13 6.04
N LYS A 26 4.91 -13.80 6.14
CA LYS A 26 3.84 -12.81 5.97
C LYS A 26 3.97 -12.12 4.61
N ASN A 27 2.82 -11.78 4.04
CA ASN A 27 2.76 -10.92 2.87
C ASN A 27 2.89 -9.46 3.29
N VAL A 28 3.88 -8.78 2.74
CA VAL A 28 4.20 -7.39 3.01
C VAL A 28 4.13 -6.62 1.70
N ILE A 29 3.50 -5.46 1.75
CA ILE A 29 3.49 -4.49 0.65
C ILE A 29 4.25 -3.27 1.15
N TYR A 30 5.29 -2.88 0.43
CA TYR A 30 6.09 -1.72 0.78
C TYR A 30 5.36 -0.45 0.37
N TRP A 31 5.57 0.61 1.14
CA TRP A 31 4.93 1.89 0.87
C TRP A 31 5.38 2.47 -0.47
N GLU A 32 6.66 2.30 -0.80
CA GLU A 32 7.28 2.74 -2.03
C GLU A 32 6.58 2.18 -3.26
N ASP A 33 6.10 0.93 -3.19
CA ASP A 33 5.35 0.29 -4.29
C ASP A 33 3.95 0.91 -4.45
N ILE A 34 3.32 1.30 -3.34
CA ILE A 34 2.04 2.03 -3.34
C ILE A 34 2.24 3.46 -3.89
N GLU A 35 3.27 4.17 -3.45
CA GLU A 35 3.57 5.54 -3.87
C GLU A 35 3.97 5.62 -5.35
N GLN A 36 4.59 4.58 -5.92
CA GLN A 36 4.88 4.49 -7.35
C GLN A 36 3.62 4.45 -8.22
N LEU A 37 2.58 3.72 -7.78
CA LEU A 37 1.31 3.60 -8.53
C LEU A 37 0.35 4.73 -8.21
N PHE A 38 0.38 5.26 -6.99
CA PHE A 38 -0.46 6.36 -6.53
C PHE A 38 0.39 7.50 -5.94
N PRO A 39 1.05 8.31 -6.80
CA PRO A 39 1.92 9.38 -6.32
C PRO A 39 1.20 10.37 -5.40
N GLY A 40 1.82 10.65 -4.25
CA GLY A 40 1.27 11.58 -3.26
C GLY A 40 0.10 11.03 -2.43
N VAL A 41 -0.15 9.72 -2.48
CA VAL A 41 -1.08 9.04 -1.57
C VAL A 41 -0.68 9.32 -0.11
N LYS A 42 -1.66 9.68 0.72
CA LYS A 42 -1.43 10.06 2.14
C LYS A 42 -2.01 9.06 3.12
N CYS A 43 -2.95 8.24 2.67
CA CYS A 43 -3.64 7.28 3.49
C CYS A 43 -4.11 6.10 2.65
N VAL A 44 -4.19 4.94 3.29
CA VAL A 44 -4.73 3.72 2.71
C VAL A 44 -5.90 3.28 3.58
N LYS A 45 -7.00 2.83 2.96
CA LYS A 45 -8.11 2.21 3.69
C LYS A 45 -8.02 0.70 3.58
N PHE A 46 -7.89 0.01 4.70
CA PHE A 46 -7.91 -1.45 4.77
C PHE A 46 -9.12 -1.89 5.60
N HIS A 47 -10.03 -2.68 5.00
CA HIS A 47 -11.29 -3.10 5.63
C HIS A 47 -12.10 -1.94 6.25
N GLY A 48 -12.10 -0.77 5.61
CA GLY A 48 -12.83 0.42 6.08
C GLY A 48 -12.08 1.27 7.11
N ILE A 49 -10.96 0.79 7.64
CA ILE A 49 -10.10 1.54 8.55
C ILE A 49 -9.11 2.37 7.73
N ALA A 50 -9.14 3.69 7.90
CA ALA A 50 -8.15 4.58 7.31
C ALA A 50 -6.85 4.51 8.13
N ILE A 51 -5.80 4.01 7.50
CA ILE A 51 -4.45 4.01 8.02
C ILE A 51 -3.77 5.24 7.42
N ASN A 52 -3.59 6.25 8.26
CA ASN A 52 -2.76 7.42 7.92
C ASN A 52 -1.33 7.08 8.32
N MET A 53 -0.44 7.01 7.34
CA MET A 53 0.97 6.78 7.62
C MET A 53 1.63 8.15 7.76
N THR A 54 1.98 8.53 8.98
CA THR A 54 2.95 9.60 9.20
C THR A 54 4.32 9.04 8.88
N ARG A 55 4.99 9.59 7.84
CA ARG A 55 6.39 9.27 7.58
C ARG A 55 7.17 9.69 8.83
N ASP A 56 7.58 8.73 9.65
CA ASP A 56 8.44 9.02 10.79
C ASP A 56 9.76 9.54 10.22
N LEU A 57 9.93 10.87 10.24
CA LEU A 57 11.18 11.53 9.90
C LEU A 57 12.25 11.36 10.99
N ASN A 58 11.96 10.56 12.03
CA ASN A 58 12.83 10.32 13.16
C ASN A 58 13.55 8.97 13.04
N GLN A 59 14.48 8.89 12.10
CA GLN A 59 15.65 8.03 12.25
C GLN A 59 16.88 8.93 12.13
N ASN A 60 17.23 9.57 13.24
CA ASN A 60 18.52 10.22 13.45
C ASN A 60 19.20 9.51 14.63
#